data_AF-Q4SQR6-F1
#
_entry.id   AF-Q4SQR6-F1
#
_cell.length_a   1.000
_cell.length_b   1.000
_cell.length_c   1.000
_cell.angle_alpha   90.00
_cell.angle_beta   90.00
_cell.angle_gamma   90.00
#
_symmetry.space_group_name_H-M   'P 1'
#
loop_
_entity.id
_entity.type
_entity.pdbx_description
1 polymer ?
#
loop_
_entity_poly.entity_id
_entity_poly.type
_entity_poly.pdbx_seq_one_letter_code
_entity_poly.pdbx_strand_id
1 'polypeptide(L)'
;MQHWEQMSNTYICFNDNGQIKFTGASLENNALTKKNVNANNVRGKITGKKIQCTFDATVDSSTARAVRAPDTALGVVSGTYNSSSGSLGAPTTLIKTDLINLSNPNQTVTNNAATATTASPNVTMTTTNTTNNAMSFRQTLIQALVISAGVMGLSML
;
A
#
# COMPACT_ATOMS: atom_id res chain seq x y z
N MET A 1 -9.02 -22.27 9.68
CA MET A 1 -8.09 -22.38 8.53
C MET A 1 -8.91 -22.15 7.26
N GLN A 2 -8.39 -21.38 6.27
CA GLN A 2 -8.90 -21.19 4.88
C GLN A 2 -9.61 -19.88 4.42
N HIS A 3 -9.85 -18.84 5.23
CA HIS A 3 -10.54 -17.64 4.69
C HIS A 3 -9.62 -16.63 3.95
N TRP A 4 -8.32 -16.90 3.80
CA TRP A 4 -7.33 -15.87 3.42
C TRP A 4 -6.66 -16.03 2.06
N GLU A 5 -7.03 -17.04 1.28
CA GLU A 5 -6.57 -17.16 -0.11
C GLU A 5 -7.46 -16.39 -1.08
N GLN A 6 -8.45 -15.66 -0.56
CA GLN A 6 -9.42 -14.92 -1.35
C GLN A 6 -9.54 -13.47 -0.88
N MET A 7 -9.06 -12.52 -1.67
CA MET A 7 -9.43 -11.10 -1.51
C MET A 7 -10.46 -10.76 -2.58
N SER A 8 -11.68 -10.47 -2.15
CA SER A 8 -12.76 -10.18 -3.08
C SER A 8 -12.46 -8.91 -3.86
N ASN A 9 -12.02 -7.83 -3.20
CA ASN A 9 -11.70 -6.55 -3.83
C ASN A 9 -10.20 -6.24 -3.70
N THR A 10 -9.47 -6.30 -4.82
CA THR A 10 -8.09 -5.84 -4.94
C THR A 10 -8.05 -4.67 -5.91
N TYR A 11 -7.51 -3.53 -5.46
CA TYR A 11 -7.35 -2.33 -6.26
C TYR A 11 -5.92 -2.27 -6.78
N ILE A 12 -5.74 -2.23 -8.10
CA ILE A 12 -4.43 -2.39 -8.73
C ILE A 12 -4.12 -1.15 -9.56
N CYS A 13 -2.97 -0.57 -9.28
CA CYS A 13 -2.30 0.38 -10.15
C CYS A 13 -1.08 -0.25 -10.78
N PHE A 14 -0.90 -0.04 -12.08
CA PHE A 14 0.22 -0.59 -12.82
C PHE A 14 0.72 0.38 -13.89
N ASN A 15 1.98 0.20 -14.28
CA ASN A 15 2.61 0.92 -15.37
C ASN A 15 2.39 0.14 -16.66
N ASP A 16 1.68 0.76 -17.61
CA ASP A 16 1.49 0.27 -18.96
C ASP A 16 2.26 1.19 -19.92
N ASN A 17 3.46 0.77 -20.32
CA ASN A 17 4.33 1.49 -21.26
C ASN A 17 4.55 2.97 -20.92
N GLY A 18 4.76 3.29 -19.65
CA GLY A 18 5.00 4.64 -19.15
C GLY A 18 3.73 5.38 -18.68
N GLN A 19 2.55 4.77 -18.81
CA GLN A 19 1.29 5.35 -18.36
C GLN A 19 0.75 4.60 -17.14
N ILE A 20 0.26 5.33 -16.14
CA ILE A 20 -0.47 4.70 -15.03
C ILE A 20 -1.84 4.26 -15.53
N LYS A 21 -2.18 3.00 -15.24
CA LYS A 21 -3.50 2.43 -15.40
C LYS A 21 -3.99 1.88 -14.06
N PHE A 22 -5.30 1.77 -13.95
CA PHE A 22 -5.99 1.27 -12.76
C PHE A 22 -7.01 0.22 -13.15
N THR A 23 -7.11 -0.84 -12.35
CA THR A 23 -8.13 -1.89 -12.50
C THR A 23 -8.48 -2.45 -11.13
N GLY A 24 -9.67 -3.03 -11.03
CA GLY A 24 -9.98 -3.97 -9.97
C GLY A 24 -9.54 -5.38 -10.32
N ALA A 25 -9.39 -6.22 -9.29
CA ALA A 25 -9.22 -7.66 -9.41
C ALA A 25 -9.79 -8.38 -8.17
N SER A 26 -9.96 -9.69 -8.30
CA SER A 26 -9.98 -10.62 -7.16
C SER A 26 -8.64 -11.34 -7.08
N LEU A 27 -8.18 -11.61 -5.86
CA LEU A 27 -7.05 -12.49 -5.61
C LEU A 27 -7.59 -13.84 -5.17
N GLU A 28 -7.30 -14.91 -5.90
CA GLU A 28 -7.64 -16.28 -5.53
C GLU A 28 -6.47 -17.20 -5.87
N ASN A 29 -6.05 -18.07 -4.95
CA ASN A 29 -4.96 -19.04 -5.16
C ASN A 29 -3.68 -18.41 -5.74
N ASN A 30 -3.30 -17.23 -5.23
CA ASN A 30 -2.16 -16.45 -5.72
C ASN A 30 -2.25 -16.07 -7.22
N ALA A 31 -3.47 -15.88 -7.74
CA ALA A 31 -3.73 -15.38 -9.07
C ALA A 31 -4.68 -14.17 -9.01
N LEU A 32 -4.41 -13.16 -9.83
CA LEU A 32 -5.23 -11.96 -9.94
C LEU A 32 -6.11 -12.02 -11.18
N THR A 33 -7.42 -12.03 -10.98
CA THR A 33 -8.41 -11.98 -12.06
C THR A 33 -9.06 -10.61 -12.09
N LYS A 34 -8.91 -9.88 -13.20
CA LYS A 34 -9.47 -8.52 -13.35
C LYS A 34 -10.99 -8.53 -13.17
N LYS A 35 -11.51 -7.51 -12.49
CA LYS A 35 -12.94 -7.26 -12.34
C LYS A 35 -13.23 -5.78 -12.12
N ASN A 36 -14.49 -5.40 -12.21
CA ASN A 36 -14.93 -4.06 -11.81
C ASN A 36 -14.92 -3.93 -10.27
N VAL A 37 -14.49 -2.76 -9.80
CA VAL A 37 -14.50 -2.37 -8.39
C VAL A 37 -15.02 -0.93 -8.29
N ASN A 38 -15.62 -0.59 -7.15
CA ASN A 38 -16.06 0.77 -6.88
C ASN A 38 -14.91 1.59 -6.29
N ALA A 39 -14.25 2.37 -7.14
CA ALA A 39 -13.22 3.31 -6.73
C ALA A 39 -13.40 4.63 -7.48
N ASN A 40 -13.16 5.74 -6.78
CA ASN A 40 -13.25 7.09 -7.32
C ASN A 40 -11.92 7.82 -7.13
N ASN A 41 -11.80 9.00 -7.74
CA ASN A 41 -10.65 9.89 -7.54
C ASN A 41 -9.27 9.24 -7.79
N VAL A 42 -9.22 8.27 -8.69
CA VAL A 42 -7.99 7.54 -9.02
C VAL A 42 -6.97 8.50 -9.62
N ARG A 43 -5.83 8.62 -8.97
CA ARG A 43 -4.68 9.43 -9.39
C ARG A 43 -3.42 8.59 -9.23
N GLY A 44 -2.49 8.73 -10.17
CA GLY A 44 -1.20 8.09 -10.00
C GLY A 44 -0.08 8.78 -10.76
N LYS A 45 1.15 8.46 -10.36
CA LYS A 45 2.38 8.96 -10.97
C LYS A 45 3.45 7.88 -11.00
N ILE A 46 4.31 7.97 -12.01
CA ILE A 46 5.53 7.18 -12.13
C ILE A 46 6.71 8.10 -11.85
N THR A 47 7.62 7.67 -10.99
CA THR A 47 8.89 8.37 -10.75
C THR A 47 10.01 7.34 -10.72
N GLY A 48 10.78 7.26 -11.81
CA GLY A 48 11.74 6.17 -12.02
C GLY A 48 11.04 4.82 -12.01
N LYS A 49 11.42 3.95 -11.08
CA LYS A 49 10.81 2.61 -10.89
C LYS A 49 9.61 2.61 -9.93
N LYS A 50 9.29 3.76 -9.31
CA LYS A 50 8.22 3.86 -8.31
C LYS A 50 6.90 4.21 -8.98
N ILE A 51 5.87 3.40 -8.68
CA ILE A 51 4.48 3.71 -8.94
C ILE A 51 3.85 4.20 -7.63
N GLN A 52 3.18 5.34 -7.67
CA GLN A 52 2.39 5.84 -6.54
C GLN A 52 0.97 6.11 -7.03
N CYS A 53 -0.01 5.51 -6.36
CA CYS A 53 -1.42 5.72 -6.62
C CYS A 53 -2.18 6.13 -5.37
N THR A 54 -3.23 6.91 -5.60
CA THR A 54 -4.20 7.35 -4.60
C THR A 54 -5.58 7.18 -5.22
N PHE A 55 -6.50 6.58 -4.47
CA PHE A 55 -7.87 6.36 -4.89
C PHE A 55 -8.75 6.31 -3.65
N ASP A 56 -10.03 6.63 -3.84
CA ASP A 56 -11.04 6.53 -2.81
C ASP A 56 -11.82 5.24 -3.05
N ALA A 57 -11.79 4.32 -2.09
CA ALA A 57 -12.51 3.04 -2.16
C ALA A 57 -13.61 3.00 -1.11
N THR A 58 -14.75 2.44 -1.48
CA THR A 58 -15.76 2.08 -0.47
C THR A 58 -15.34 0.76 0.15
N VAL A 59 -15.06 0.78 1.45
CA VAL A 59 -15.00 -0.46 2.23
C VAL A 59 -16.46 -0.78 2.55
N ASP A 60 -16.94 -1.92 2.07
CA ASP A 60 -18.32 -2.34 2.34
C ASP A 60 -18.52 -2.38 3.86
N SER A 61 -19.24 -1.40 4.40
CA SER A 61 -19.64 -1.40 5.81
C SER A 61 -20.77 -2.41 5.90
N SER A 62 -20.39 -3.66 6.17
CA SER A 62 -21.31 -4.69 6.56
C SER A 62 -22.26 -4.09 7.62
N THR A 63 -23.56 -4.08 7.30
CA THR A 63 -24.71 -3.62 8.10
C THR A 63 -24.39 -3.61 9.60
N ALA A 64 -24.82 -2.58 10.36
CA ALA A 64 -24.53 -2.30 11.78
C ALA A 64 -24.38 -3.48 12.80
N ARG A 65 -24.79 -4.71 12.45
CA ARG A 65 -24.48 -5.98 13.13
C ARG A 65 -23.04 -6.49 12.94
N ALA A 66 -22.38 -6.21 11.82
CA ALA A 66 -21.03 -6.70 11.52
C ALA A 66 -19.91 -5.72 11.89
N VAL A 67 -20.26 -4.50 12.33
CA VAL A 67 -19.40 -3.58 13.10
C VAL A 67 -18.88 -4.22 14.41
N ARG A 68 -19.45 -5.36 14.83
CA ARG A 68 -19.09 -6.11 16.04
C ARG A 68 -18.18 -7.32 15.80
N ALA A 69 -17.86 -7.68 14.56
CA ALA A 69 -17.00 -8.82 14.24
C ALA A 69 -15.71 -8.35 13.52
N PRO A 70 -14.54 -8.92 13.84
CA PRO A 70 -13.34 -8.66 13.06
C PRO A 70 -13.48 -9.40 11.73
N ASP A 71 -13.99 -8.74 10.68
CA ASP A 71 -14.30 -9.40 9.40
C ASP A 71 -13.44 -8.91 8.23
N THR A 72 -12.54 -7.95 8.46
CA THR A 72 -11.73 -7.35 7.38
C THR A 72 -10.24 -7.58 7.64
N ALA A 73 -9.49 -8.13 6.68
CA ALA A 73 -8.03 -7.95 6.65
C ALA A 73 -7.62 -7.00 5.56
N LEU A 74 -6.43 -6.45 5.77
CA LEU A 74 -5.69 -5.71 4.77
C LEU A 74 -4.59 -6.60 4.18
N GLY A 75 -4.48 -6.55 2.86
CA GLY A 75 -3.36 -7.13 2.12
C GLY A 75 -2.77 -6.09 1.17
N VAL A 76 -1.45 -6.08 1.06
CA VAL A 76 -0.74 -5.34 0.01
C VAL A 76 0.09 -6.34 -0.78
N VAL A 77 -0.13 -6.35 -2.08
CA VAL A 77 0.60 -7.20 -3.03
C VAL A 77 1.30 -6.35 -4.07
N SER A 78 2.44 -6.83 -4.56
CA SER A 78 3.11 -6.33 -5.77
C SER A 78 3.13 -7.41 -6.83
N GLY A 79 3.39 -7.04 -8.08
CA GLY A 79 3.44 -7.99 -9.19
C GLY A 79 3.87 -7.33 -10.49
N THR A 80 3.92 -8.11 -11.55
CA THR A 80 4.23 -7.63 -12.89
C THR A 80 2.97 -7.41 -13.71
N TYR A 81 3.07 -6.56 -14.72
CA TYR A 81 2.06 -6.38 -15.74
C TYR A 81 2.71 -6.56 -17.11
N ASN A 82 2.08 -7.36 -17.98
CA ASN A 82 2.53 -7.54 -19.36
C ASN A 82 1.67 -6.67 -20.28
N SER A 83 2.26 -5.63 -20.88
CA SER A 83 1.55 -4.70 -21.77
C SER A 83 1.15 -5.32 -23.10
N SER A 84 1.88 -6.34 -23.58
CA SER A 84 1.57 -7.03 -24.83
C SER A 84 0.36 -7.96 -24.71
N SER A 85 0.22 -8.68 -23.58
CA SER A 85 -0.89 -9.60 -23.35
C SER A 85 -2.03 -9.00 -22.51
N GLY A 86 -1.79 -7.85 -21.87
CA GLY A 86 -2.71 -7.24 -20.91
C GLY A 86 -2.85 -8.00 -19.59
N SER A 87 -1.98 -8.98 -19.32
CA SER A 87 -2.11 -9.90 -18.17
C SER A 87 -1.44 -9.34 -16.91
N LEU A 88 -2.05 -9.65 -15.76
CA LEU A 88 -1.43 -9.47 -14.44
C LEU A 88 -0.59 -10.71 -14.12
N GLY A 89 0.65 -10.53 -13.66
CA GLY A 89 1.49 -11.61 -13.19
C GLY A 89 1.08 -12.11 -11.81
N ALA A 90 1.70 -13.21 -11.37
CA ALA A 90 1.52 -13.72 -10.02
C ALA A 90 1.94 -12.67 -8.98
N PRO A 91 1.10 -12.36 -7.99
CA PRO A 91 1.43 -11.40 -6.96
C PRO A 91 2.44 -11.95 -5.95
N THR A 92 3.18 -11.04 -5.33
CA THR A 92 3.99 -11.25 -4.13
C THR A 92 3.38 -10.46 -2.98
N THR A 93 3.07 -11.13 -1.88
CA THR A 93 2.48 -10.51 -0.69
C THR A 93 3.54 -9.73 0.09
N LEU A 94 3.30 -8.44 0.30
CA LEU A 94 4.17 -7.52 1.05
C LEU A 94 3.63 -7.25 2.46
N ILE A 95 2.31 -7.12 2.57
CA ILE A 95 1.61 -6.94 3.84
C ILE A 95 0.43 -7.89 3.86
N LYS A 96 0.23 -8.56 4.99
CA LYS A 96 -0.95 -9.36 5.26
C LYS A 96 -1.30 -9.22 6.73
N THR A 97 -2.53 -8.86 7.05
CA THR A 97 -2.97 -8.80 8.44
C THR A 97 -3.87 -9.99 8.77
N ASP A 98 -4.02 -10.28 10.05
CA ASP A 98 -5.18 -11.03 10.54
C ASP A 98 -6.46 -10.17 10.42
N LEU A 99 -7.59 -10.72 10.86
CA LEU A 99 -8.86 -9.99 10.91
C LEU A 99 -8.74 -8.78 11.85
N ILE A 100 -9.09 -7.62 11.33
CA ILE A 100 -9.04 -6.32 12.00
C ILE A 100 -10.45 -5.95 12.46
N ASN A 101 -10.56 -5.48 13.70
CA ASN A 101 -11.76 -4.84 14.22
C ASN A 101 -11.64 -3.33 14.03
N LEU A 102 -12.27 -2.80 12.97
CA LEU A 102 -12.24 -1.36 12.66
C LEU A 102 -12.92 -0.48 13.71
N SER A 103 -13.70 -1.07 14.64
CA SER A 103 -14.32 -0.36 15.76
C SER A 103 -13.39 -0.21 16.97
N ASN A 104 -12.27 -0.94 17.01
CA ASN A 104 -11.29 -0.86 18.10
C ASN A 104 -10.05 -0.06 17.64
N PRO A 105 -9.95 1.23 17.99
CA PRO A 105 -8.78 2.04 17.61
C PRO A 105 -7.49 1.62 18.30
N ASN A 106 -7.57 0.78 19.35
CA ASN A 106 -6.42 0.31 20.13
C ASN A 106 -6.00 -1.13 19.76
N GLN A 107 -6.55 -1.73 18.71
CA GLN A 107 -6.16 -3.08 18.29
C GLN A 107 -4.72 -3.08 17.76
N THR A 108 -3.90 -3.99 18.26
CA THR A 108 -2.61 -4.29 17.65
C THR A 108 -2.81 -5.08 16.36
N VAL A 109 -2.27 -4.57 15.25
CA VAL A 109 -2.32 -5.22 13.93
C VAL A 109 -0.94 -5.77 13.60
N THR A 110 -0.84 -7.08 13.39
CA THR A 110 0.40 -7.75 12.99
C THR A 110 0.49 -7.84 11.48
N ASN A 111 1.71 -7.71 10.93
CA ASN A 111 2.00 -8.08 9.54
C ASN A 111 2.52 -9.52 9.50
N ASN A 112 1.77 -10.40 8.85
CA ASN A 112 1.98 -11.83 8.76
C ASN A 112 2.58 -12.24 7.39
N ALA A 113 3.09 -11.29 6.59
CA ALA A 113 3.75 -11.59 5.32
C ALA A 113 5.11 -12.28 5.55
N ALA A 114 5.36 -13.40 4.85
CA ALA A 114 6.48 -14.29 5.14
C ALA A 114 7.89 -13.75 4.77
N THR A 115 8.01 -12.62 4.07
CA THR A 115 9.30 -11.94 3.85
C THR A 115 9.08 -10.46 3.48
N ALA A 116 9.23 -9.57 4.46
CA ALA A 116 9.52 -8.16 4.21
C ALA A 116 10.84 -7.81 4.93
N THR A 117 11.96 -7.79 4.21
CA THR A 117 13.27 -7.36 4.73
C THR A 117 13.39 -5.84 4.89
N THR A 118 12.29 -5.16 5.26
CA THR A 118 12.36 -3.79 5.76
C THR A 118 11.72 -3.78 7.14
N ALA A 119 12.48 -3.31 8.12
CA ALA A 119 12.08 -3.25 9.52
C ALA A 119 10.64 -2.73 9.64
N SER A 120 9.79 -3.53 10.28
CA SER A 120 8.44 -3.11 10.64
C SER A 120 8.53 -1.83 11.47
N PRO A 121 7.89 -0.71 11.07
CA PRO A 121 7.78 0.42 11.99
C PRO A 121 6.89 -0.03 13.14
N ASN A 122 7.47 -0.17 14.33
CA ASN A 122 6.70 -0.37 15.55
C ASN A 122 5.92 0.93 15.81
N VAL A 123 4.65 0.97 15.41
CA VAL A 123 3.81 2.16 15.60
C VAL A 123 3.20 2.13 16.99
N THR A 124 3.86 2.79 17.95
CA THR A 124 3.21 3.17 19.20
C THR A 124 2.32 4.39 18.91
N MET A 125 1.00 4.23 18.91
CA MET A 125 0.08 5.36 18.83
C MET A 125 0.10 6.14 20.15
N THR A 126 0.60 7.38 20.14
CA THR A 126 0.40 8.33 21.23
C THR A 126 -0.79 9.21 20.88
N THR A 127 -1.85 9.10 21.69
CA THR A 127 -3.13 9.80 21.51
C THR A 127 -2.93 11.32 21.62
N THR A 128 -3.17 12.04 20.52
CA THR A 128 -3.49 13.47 20.59
C THR A 128 -4.87 13.64 19.99
N ASN A 129 -5.85 13.93 20.86
CA ASN A 129 -7.24 14.16 20.49
C ASN A 129 -7.32 15.45 19.66
N THR A 130 -7.33 15.31 18.34
CA THR A 130 -7.73 16.39 17.45
C THR A 130 -8.66 15.80 16.40
N THR A 131 -9.94 16.16 16.49
CA THR A 131 -10.97 15.89 15.48
C THR A 131 -10.51 16.46 14.15
N ASN A 132 -10.02 15.61 13.24
CA ASN A 132 -10.05 15.81 11.79
C ASN A 132 -9.66 14.50 11.08
N ASN A 133 -10.48 14.12 10.10
CA ASN A 133 -10.30 12.94 9.26
C ASN A 133 -9.09 13.10 8.33
N ALA A 134 -7.91 12.68 8.76
CA ALA A 134 -6.76 12.50 7.88
C ALA A 134 -5.79 11.44 8.42
N MET A 135 -5.53 10.39 7.64
CA MET A 135 -4.36 9.54 7.86
C MET A 135 -3.10 10.34 7.50
N SER A 136 -2.38 10.81 8.52
CA SER A 136 -1.13 11.55 8.35
C SER A 136 0.03 10.58 8.05
N PHE A 137 0.41 10.44 6.78
CA PHE A 137 1.68 9.82 6.39
C PHE A 137 2.81 10.85 6.59
N ARG A 138 3.59 10.72 7.68
CA ARG A 138 4.74 11.59 7.94
C ARG A 138 5.91 11.24 7.01
N GLN A 139 6.17 12.14 6.06
CA GLN A 139 7.32 12.04 5.16
C GLN A 139 8.56 12.62 5.85
N THR A 140 9.54 11.78 6.16
CA THR A 140 10.82 12.21 6.76
C THR A 140 11.68 12.89 5.69
N LEU A 141 12.02 14.16 5.89
CA LEU A 141 13.05 14.87 5.13
C LEU A 141 14.42 14.47 5.69
N ILE A 142 15.21 13.72 4.92
CA ILE A 142 16.62 13.49 5.24
C ILE A 142 17.38 14.78 4.87
N GLN A 143 17.86 15.50 5.87
CA GLN A 143 18.81 16.60 5.68
C GLN A 143 20.16 15.99 5.28
N ALA A 144 20.59 16.20 4.03
CA ALA A 144 21.96 15.92 3.61
C ALA A 144 22.83 17.15 3.90
N LEU A 145 23.68 17.06 4.92
CA LEU A 145 24.74 18.03 5.19
C LEU A 145 25.89 17.77 4.21
N VAL A 146 26.03 18.61 3.18
CA VAL A 146 27.18 18.56 2.26
C VAL A 146 28.31 19.38 2.87
N ILE A 147 29.30 18.72 3.47
CA ILE A 147 30.58 19.36 3.84
C ILE A 147 31.46 19.35 2.60
N SER A 148 31.46 20.44 1.83
CA SER A 148 32.44 20.63 0.76
C SER A 148 33.79 20.96 1.40
N ALA A 149 34.71 19.99 1.44
CA ALA A 149 36.11 20.22 1.70
C ALA A 149 36.71 21.01 0.52
N GLY A 150 36.93 22.31 0.72
CA GLY A 150 37.68 23.14 -0.22
C GLY A 150 39.17 22.86 -0.08
N VAL A 151 39.71 22.05 -0.99
CA VAL A 151 41.16 21.97 -1.24
C VAL A 151 41.53 23.20 -2.07
N MET A 152 42.18 24.19 -1.48
CA MET A 152 42.88 25.24 -2.23
C MET A 152 44.39 25.03 -2.08
N GLY A 153 44.99 24.41 -3.09
CA GLY A 153 46.42 24.29 -3.29
C GLY A 153 46.85 24.95 -4.61
N LEU A 154 47.62 26.03 -4.47
CA LEU A 154 48.63 26.66 -5.34
C LEU A 154 48.58 26.48 -6.88
N SER A 155 48.67 27.60 -7.63
CA SER A 155 49.87 28.05 -8.40
C SER A 155 49.53 29.04 -9.52
N MET A 156 50.52 29.90 -9.86
CA MET A 156 50.63 30.88 -10.97
C MET A 156 49.96 32.24 -10.69
N LEU A 157 50.68 33.36 -10.52
CA LEU A 157 51.93 33.85 -11.15
C LEU A 157 52.92 34.41 -10.11
#